data_AF-A0A4S0G1A5-F1
#
_entry.id   AF-A0A4S0G1A5-F1
#
_cell.length_a   1.000
_cell.length_b   1.000
_cell.length_c   1.000
_cell.angle_alpha   90.00
_cell.angle_beta   90.00
_cell.angle_gamma   90.00
#
_symmetry.space_group_name_H-M   'P 1'
#
loop_
_entity.id
_entity.type
_entity.pdbx_description
1 polymer ?
#
loop_
_entity_poly.entity_id
_entity_poly.type
_entity_poly.pdbx_seq_one_letter_code
_entity_poly.pdbx_strand_id
1 'polypeptide(L)'
;MEATLSRTDELSLNQRIDRMHARDRAGLLVFVVVLWGTLLFALFSVWPFISIPAMRIILSVACGLVLVFNTAAIIAMLRHYVEDKHFIYGLDIKHLDEMRRRRG
;
A
#
# COMPACT_ATOMS: atom_id res chain seq x y z
N MET A 1 39.10 -5.60 5.28
CA MET A 1 38.22 -4.98 6.30
C MET A 1 37.20 -4.01 5.69
N GLU A 2 37.47 -3.42 4.51
CA GLU A 2 36.53 -2.54 3.78
C GLU A 2 35.32 -3.27 3.15
N ALA A 3 35.48 -4.51 2.68
CA ALA A 3 34.39 -5.28 2.09
C ALA A 3 33.26 -5.60 3.09
N THR A 4 33.59 -5.78 4.37
CA THR A 4 32.62 -5.97 5.46
C THR A 4 31.90 -4.68 5.81
N LEU A 5 32.55 -3.52 5.74
CA LEU A 5 31.93 -2.21 5.97
C LEU A 5 30.94 -1.86 4.86
N SER A 6 31.33 -2.00 3.59
CA SER A 6 30.46 -1.77 2.42
C SER A 6 29.22 -2.67 2.43
N ARG A 7 29.38 -3.94 2.83
CA ARG A 7 28.25 -4.88 2.94
C ARG A 7 27.27 -4.50 4.05
N THR A 8 27.78 -3.94 5.14
CA THR A 8 26.96 -3.52 6.28
C THR A 8 26.15 -2.27 5.94
N ASP A 9 26.76 -1.32 5.22
CA ASP A 9 26.07 -0.13 4.72
C ASP A 9 24.96 -0.48 3.73
N GLU A 10 25.21 -1.34 2.74
CA GLU A 10 24.21 -1.81 1.78
C GLU A 10 23.04 -2.55 2.47
N LEU A 11 23.31 -3.38 3.47
CA LEU A 11 22.28 -4.03 4.29
C LEU A 11 21.45 -3.02 5.10
N SER A 12 22.09 -1.98 5.65
CA SER A 12 21.41 -0.94 6.45
C SER A 12 20.47 -0.07 5.61
N LEU A 13 20.85 0.21 4.35
CA LEU A 13 20.09 1.04 3.42
C LEU A 13 18.85 0.29 2.92
N ASN A 14 19.01 -0.99 2.58
CA ASN A 14 17.91 -1.89 2.23
C ASN A 14 16.93 -2.06 3.41
N GLN A 15 17.43 -2.24 4.64
CA GLN A 15 16.59 -2.30 5.84
C GLN A 15 15.79 -1.02 6.07
N ARG A 16 16.36 0.16 5.81
CA ARG A 16 15.65 1.45 5.94
C ARG A 16 14.57 1.62 4.88
N ILE A 17 14.86 1.25 3.63
CA ILE A 17 13.90 1.27 2.52
C ILE A 17 12.73 0.34 2.79
N ASP A 18 12.98 -0.88 3.26
CA ASP A 18 11.93 -1.84 3.58
C ASP A 18 11.09 -1.39 4.79
N ARG A 19 11.70 -0.71 5.76
CA ARG A 19 10.99 -0.15 6.92
C ARG A 19 10.10 1.05 6.55
N MET A 20 10.53 1.88 5.61
CA MET A 20 9.72 2.97 5.06
C MET A 20 8.56 2.40 4.23
N HIS A 21 8.84 1.42 3.36
CA HIS A 21 7.82 0.70 2.58
C HIS A 21 6.77 0.02 3.44
N ALA A 22 7.17 -0.67 4.51
CA ALA A 22 6.24 -1.35 5.40
C ALA A 22 5.32 -0.35 6.12
N ARG A 23 5.82 0.86 6.43
CA ARG A 23 5.04 1.91 7.08
C ARG A 23 4.02 2.54 6.15
N ASP A 24 4.36 2.76 4.88
CA ASP A 24 3.43 3.28 3.89
C ASP A 24 2.30 2.29 3.59
N ARG A 25 2.63 1.00 3.50
CA ARG A 25 1.65 -0.09 3.41
C ARG A 25 0.74 -0.15 4.65
N ALA A 26 1.30 0.02 5.85
CA ALA A 26 0.53 0.07 7.08
C ALA A 26 -0.41 1.29 7.10
N GLY A 27 0.04 2.45 6.62
CA GLY A 27 -0.79 3.65 6.46
C GLY A 27 -1.98 3.42 5.51
N LEU A 28 -1.75 2.80 4.36
CA LEU A 28 -2.80 2.40 3.41
C LEU A 28 -3.80 1.42 4.03
N LEU A 29 -3.32 0.42 4.78
CA LEU A 29 -4.20 -0.53 5.47
C LEU A 29 -5.05 0.17 6.54
N VAL A 30 -4.45 1.03 7.36
CA VAL A 30 -5.16 1.81 8.38
C VAL A 30 -6.22 2.69 7.73
N PHE A 31 -5.90 3.33 6.60
CA PHE A 31 -6.85 4.14 5.85
C PHE A 31 -8.09 3.32 5.41
N VAL A 32 -7.88 2.12 4.85
CA VAL A 32 -8.99 1.21 4.50
C VAL A 32 -9.82 0.85 5.73
N VAL A 33 -9.18 0.48 6.84
CA VAL A 33 -9.89 0.08 8.07
C VAL A 33 -10.73 1.24 8.62
N VAL A 34 -10.19 2.46 8.64
CA VAL A 34 -10.91 3.65 9.09
C VAL A 34 -12.09 3.97 8.15
N LEU A 35 -11.89 3.85 6.84
CA LEU A 35 -12.96 4.03 5.85
C LEU A 35 -14.10 3.03 6.07
N TRP A 36 -13.77 1.74 6.24
CA TRP A 36 -14.73 0.69 6.57
C TRP A 36 -15.50 0.99 7.85
N GLY A 37 -14.79 1.30 8.92
CA GLY A 37 -15.39 1.64 10.21
C GLY A 37 -16.35 2.82 10.09
N THR A 38 -15.94 3.89 9.39
CA THR A 38 -16.74 5.11 9.23
C THR A 38 -18.02 4.85 8.41
N LEU A 39 -17.91 4.18 7.27
CA LEU A 39 -19.05 3.91 6.39
C LEU A 39 -20.05 2.92 7.00
N LEU A 40 -19.55 1.85 7.64
CA LEU A 40 -20.43 0.90 8.33
C LEU A 40 -21.09 1.56 9.53
N PHE A 41 -20.35 2.32 10.33
CA PHE A 41 -20.92 3.08 11.44
C PHE A 41 -22.01 4.03 10.96
N ALA A 42 -21.76 4.80 9.89
CA ALA A 42 -22.76 5.69 9.31
C ALA A 42 -24.00 4.91 8.84
N LEU A 43 -23.81 3.79 8.13
CA LEU A 43 -24.90 2.94 7.64
C LEU A 43 -25.77 2.41 8.79
N PHE A 44 -25.15 1.89 9.86
CA PHE A 44 -25.87 1.42 11.05
C PHE A 44 -26.56 2.54 11.80
N SER A 45 -25.91 3.70 11.90
CA SER A 45 -26.45 4.89 12.56
C SER A 45 -27.72 5.39 11.87
N VAL A 46 -27.74 5.41 10.53
CA VAL A 46 -28.92 5.85 9.77
C VAL A 46 -29.98 4.77 9.58
N TRP A 47 -29.64 3.48 9.74
CA TRP A 47 -30.51 2.33 9.50
C TRP A 47 -31.91 2.44 10.14
N PRO A 48 -32.08 2.79 11.44
CA PRO A 48 -33.40 2.87 12.06
C PRO A 48 -34.25 4.02 11.53
N PHE A 49 -33.64 5.05 10.93
CA PHE A 49 -34.35 6.22 10.39
C PHE A 49 -34.88 5.98 8.97
N ILE A 50 -34.47 4.92 8.30
CA ILE A 50 -34.89 4.61 6.93
C ILE A 50 -36.13 3.70 6.99
N SER A 51 -37.30 4.29 6.75
CA SER A 51 -38.57 3.55 6.71
C SER A 51 -38.89 2.88 5.37
N ILE A 52 -38.22 3.29 4.29
CA ILE A 52 -38.49 2.81 2.93
C ILE A 52 -37.54 1.65 2.59
N PRO A 53 -38.05 0.43 2.31
CA PRO A 53 -37.20 -0.74 2.01
C PRO A 53 -36.29 -0.54 0.80
N ALA A 54 -36.77 0.13 -0.25
CA ALA A 54 -35.96 0.43 -1.43
C ALA A 54 -34.73 1.29 -1.10
N MET A 55 -34.87 2.28 -0.22
CA MET A 55 -33.74 3.11 0.22
C MET A 55 -32.70 2.33 1.01
N ARG A 56 -33.13 1.35 1.82
CA ARG A 56 -32.21 0.45 2.53
C ARG A 56 -31.35 -0.36 1.57
N ILE A 57 -31.96 -0.90 0.51
CA ILE A 57 -31.25 -1.68 -0.52
C ILE A 57 -30.27 -0.77 -1.27
N ILE A 58 -30.72 0.39 -1.74
CA ILE A 58 -29.86 1.32 -2.50
C ILE A 58 -28.66 1.74 -1.65
N LEU A 59 -28.89 2.13 -0.39
CA LEU A 59 -27.83 2.61 0.49
C LEU A 59 -26.83 1.50 0.85
N SER A 60 -27.30 0.29 1.12
CA SER A 60 -26.42 -0.85 1.41
C SER A 60 -25.60 -1.28 0.20
N VAL A 61 -26.19 -1.30 -1.00
CA VAL A 61 -25.45 -1.59 -2.25
C VAL A 61 -24.42 -0.49 -2.53
N ALA A 62 -24.81 0.79 -2.44
CA ALA A 62 -23.91 1.91 -2.66
C ALA A 62 -22.73 1.90 -1.66
N CYS A 63 -23.01 1.69 -0.37
CA CYS A 63 -21.98 1.54 0.66
C CYS A 63 -21.04 0.38 0.35
N GLY A 64 -21.59 -0.78 -0.03
CA GLY A 64 -20.80 -1.96 -0.43
C GLY A 64 -19.89 -1.67 -1.63
N LEU A 65 -20.41 -1.00 -2.67
CA LEU A 65 -19.62 -0.63 -3.86
C LEU A 65 -18.47 0.31 -3.50
N VAL A 66 -18.73 1.34 -2.68
CA VAL A 66 -17.67 2.28 -2.24
C VAL A 66 -16.57 1.55 -1.50
N LEU A 67 -16.93 0.65 -0.57
CA LEU A 67 -15.96 -0.13 0.22
C LEU A 67 -15.15 -1.08 -0.65
N VAL A 68 -15.82 -1.85 -1.51
CA VAL A 68 -15.17 -2.84 -2.38
C VAL A 68 -14.24 -2.15 -3.38
N PHE A 69 -14.70 -1.11 -4.07
CA PHE A 69 -13.87 -0.43 -5.07
C PHE A 69 -12.69 0.32 -4.45
N ASN A 70 -12.85 0.98 -3.31
CA ASN A 70 -11.73 1.62 -2.62
C ASN A 70 -10.69 0.58 -2.17
N THR A 71 -11.16 -0.53 -1.61
CA THR A 71 -10.26 -1.62 -1.17
C THR A 71 -9.53 -2.23 -2.37
N ALA A 72 -10.24 -2.49 -3.48
CA ALA A 72 -9.66 -3.01 -4.71
C ALA A 72 -8.64 -2.04 -5.33
N ALA A 73 -8.93 -0.73 -5.35
CA ALA A 73 -8.00 0.28 -5.86
C ALA A 73 -6.70 0.33 -5.04
N ILE A 74 -6.81 0.25 -3.70
CA ILE A 74 -5.63 0.21 -2.82
C ILE A 74 -4.85 -1.08 -3.00
N ILE A 75 -5.52 -2.23 -3.13
CA ILE A 75 -4.87 -3.51 -3.44
C ILE A 75 -4.16 -3.45 -4.81
N ALA A 76 -4.79 -2.85 -5.82
CA ALA A 76 -4.19 -2.67 -7.14
C ALA A 76 -2.97 -1.76 -7.06
N MET A 77 -3.04 -0.66 -6.31
CA MET A 77 -1.91 0.23 -6.05
C MET A 77 -0.77 -0.53 -5.36
N LEU A 78 -1.07 -1.35 -4.35
CA LEU A 78 -0.10 -2.20 -3.65
C LEU A 78 0.53 -3.26 -4.56
N ARG A 79 -0.27 -3.92 -5.40
CA ARG A 79 0.19 -4.95 -6.34
C ARG A 79 1.08 -4.35 -7.41
N HIS A 80 0.66 -3.24 -8.00
CA HIS A 80 1.45 -2.49 -8.97
C HIS A 80 2.76 -1.99 -8.36
N TYR A 81 2.75 -1.57 -7.09
CA TYR A 81 3.98 -1.22 -6.35
C TYR A 81 4.96 -2.40 -6.15
N VAL A 82 4.46 -3.63 -6.11
CA VAL A 82 5.30 -4.85 -6.03
C VAL A 82 5.83 -5.23 -7.40
N GLU A 83 5.01 -5.13 -8.44
CA GLU A 83 5.41 -5.36 -9.84
C GLU A 83 6.46 -4.32 -10.31
N ASP A 84 6.29 -3.03 -9.98
CA ASP A 84 7.21 -1.96 -10.39
C ASP A 84 8.54 -1.96 -9.62
N LYS A 85 8.60 -2.56 -8.41
CA LYS A 85 9.85 -2.65 -7.62
C LYS A 85 10.90 -3.52 -8.33
N HIS A 86 10.48 -4.51 -9.12
CA HIS A 86 11.37 -5.37 -9.89
C HIS A 86 12.04 -4.66 -11.08
N PHE A 87 11.43 -3.62 -11.63
CA PHE A 87 11.99 -2.88 -12.77
C PHE A 87 12.95 -1.76 -12.32
N ILE A 88 12.58 -0.99 -11.29
CA ILE A 88 13.39 0.16 -10.83
C ILE A 88 14.66 -0.30 -10.09
N TYR A 89 14.58 -1.27 -9.17
CA TYR A 89 15.76 -1.73 -8.41
C TYR A 89 16.71 -2.61 -9.23
N GLY A 90 16.22 -3.27 -10.28
CA GLY A 90 17.07 -4.01 -11.21
C GLY A 90 17.99 -3.10 -12.03
N LEU A 91 17.53 -1.88 -12.36
CA LEU A 91 18.32 -0.90 -13.10
C LEU A 91 19.35 -0.21 -12.20
N ASP A 92 18.98 0.13 -10.97
CA ASP A 92 19.85 0.87 -10.05
C ASP A 92 21.06 0.03 -9.57
N ILE A 93 20.86 -1.27 -9.32
CA ILE A 93 21.94 -2.22 -9.01
C ILE A 93 22.91 -2.36 -10.21
N LYS A 94 22.38 -2.37 -11.43
CA LYS A 94 23.16 -2.52 -12.66
C LYS A 94 24.00 -1.28 -12.97
N HIS A 95 23.47 -0.08 -12.72
CA HIS A 95 24.22 1.18 -12.87
C HIS A 95 25.31 1.34 -11.79
N LEU A 96 25.04 0.92 -10.54
CA LEU A 96 26.05 0.89 -9.48
C LEU A 96 27.18 -0.10 -9.78
N ASP A 97 26.85 -1.28 -10.33
CA ASP A 97 27.85 -2.26 -10.78
C ASP A 97 28.69 -1.75 -11.96
N GLU A 98 28.09 -1.03 -12.90
CA GLU A 98 28.83 -0.41 -14.01
C GLU A 98 29.77 0.72 -13.55
N MET A 99 29.37 1.53 -12.57
CA MET A 99 30.26 2.55 -12.00
C MET A 99 31.41 1.92 -11.20
N ARG A 100 31.17 0.79 -10.54
CA ARG A 100 32.20 0.03 -9.80
C ARG A 100 33.18 -0.67 -10.77
N ARG A 101 32.71 -1.17 -11.93
CA ARG A 101 33.55 -1.72 -13.02
C ARG A 101 34.38 -0.69 -13.77
N ARG A 102 33.99 0.59 -13.77
CA ARG A 102 34.74 1.69 -14.41
C ARG A 102 35.76 2.36 -13.47
N ARG A 103 35.70 2.08 -12.17
CA ARG A 103 36.63 2.61 -11.15
C ARG A 103 37.71 1.60 -10.72
N GLY A 104 37.66 0.37 -11.20
CA GLY A 104 38.81 -0.55 -11.26
C GLY A 104 39.46 -0.46 -12.64
#